data_AF-A0A238K5R0-F1
#
_entry.id   AF-A0A238K5R0-F1
#
_cell.length_a   1.000
_cell.length_b   1.000
_cell.length_c   1.000
_cell.angle_alpha   90.00
_cell.angle_beta   90.00
_cell.angle_gamma   90.00
#
_symmetry.space_group_name_H-M   'P 1'
#
loop_
_entity.id
_entity.type
_entity.pdbx_description
1 polymer ?
#
loop_
_entity_poly.entity_id
_entity_poly.type
_entity_poly.pdbx_seq_one_letter_code
_entity_poly.pdbx_strand_id
1 'polypeptide(L)'
;MKMTTDDKMLEAAFAQARTPDVMPSEDALNRIMMDADSVLAAPTPVKRRPKQGIGVMILEAIGGWTAFGGLATATVAGLWIGISPPAALTDLSAGLWGATIEVPLLESDMFAGLEG
;
A
#
# COMPACT_ATOMS: atom_id res chain seq x y z
N MET A 1 14.87 -18.14 13.42
CA MET A 1 13.68 -17.42 12.91
C MET A 1 12.46 -18.10 13.53
N LYS A 2 11.68 -17.41 14.38
CA LYS A 2 10.52 -18.00 15.06
C LYS A 2 9.31 -17.92 14.13
N MET A 3 8.67 -19.06 13.83
CA MET A 3 7.35 -19.06 13.18
C MET A 3 6.35 -18.31 14.06
N THR A 4 5.66 -17.36 13.45
CA THR A 4 4.60 -16.59 14.08
C THR A 4 3.39 -17.49 14.37
N THR A 5 2.45 -16.99 15.16
CA THR A 5 1.20 -17.72 15.42
C THR A 5 0.43 -17.99 14.13
N ASP A 6 0.43 -17.01 13.21
CA ASP A 6 -0.25 -17.14 11.92
C ASP A 6 0.39 -18.24 11.07
N ASP A 7 1.72 -18.31 11.02
CA ASP A 7 2.44 -19.38 10.31
C ASP A 7 2.04 -20.77 10.80
N LYS A 8 1.82 -20.92 12.12
CA LYS A 8 1.40 -22.19 12.72
C LYS A 8 -0.05 -22.54 12.39
N MET A 9 -0.93 -21.54 12.37
CA MET A 9 -2.34 -21.75 11.98
C MET A 9 -2.45 -22.13 10.50
N LEU A 10 -1.66 -21.50 9.63
CA LEU A 10 -1.58 -21.85 8.23
C LEU A 10 -1.02 -23.26 8.02
N GLU A 11 0.06 -23.61 8.72
CA GLU A 11 0.63 -24.95 8.65
C GLU A 11 -0.38 -26.03 9.09
N ALA A 12 -1.15 -25.78 10.16
CA ALA A 12 -2.21 -26.68 10.60
C ALA A 12 -3.33 -26.81 9.56
N ALA A 13 -3.74 -25.71 8.92
CA ALA A 13 -4.73 -25.74 7.86
C ALA A 13 -4.24 -26.51 6.62
N PHE A 14 -2.98 -26.34 6.23
CA PHE A 14 -2.37 -27.07 5.11
C PHE A 14 -2.20 -28.56 5.42
N ALA A 15 -1.80 -28.90 6.64
CA ALA A 15 -1.71 -30.28 7.08
C ALA A 15 -3.07 -30.98 7.02
N GLN A 16 -4.15 -30.29 7.40
CA GLN A 16 -5.52 -30.80 7.32
C GLN A 16 -6.00 -30.96 5.87
N ALA A 17 -5.61 -30.05 4.96
CA ALA A 17 -6.05 -30.04 3.56
C ALA A 17 -5.22 -30.97 2.65
N ARG A 18 -4.07 -31.45 3.12
CA ARG A 18 -3.20 -32.34 2.35
C ARG A 18 -3.90 -33.67 2.09
N THR A 19 -4.33 -33.87 0.85
CA THR A 19 -4.80 -35.17 0.38
C THR A 19 -3.57 -36.07 0.16
N PRO A 20 -3.64 -37.37 0.49
CA PRO A 20 -2.55 -38.31 0.20
C PRO A 20 -2.18 -38.24 -1.28
N ASP A 21 -0.89 -38.43 -1.56
CA ASP A 21 -0.38 -38.44 -2.92
C ASP A 21 -0.92 -39.67 -3.66
N VAL A 22 -2.03 -39.47 -4.37
CA VAL A 22 -2.65 -40.49 -5.21
C VAL A 22 -2.01 -40.37 -6.58
N MET A 23 -1.18 -41.35 -6.93
CA MET A 23 -0.65 -41.46 -8.29
C MET A 23 -1.84 -41.51 -9.28
N PRO A 24 -1.95 -40.57 -10.23
CA PRO A 24 -3.01 -40.59 -11.22
C PRO A 24 -2.92 -41.86 -12.06
N SER A 25 -4.07 -42.37 -12.53
CA SER A 25 -4.09 -43.53 -13.44
C SER A 25 -3.46 -43.18 -14.78
N GLU A 26 -2.87 -44.18 -15.46
CA GLU A 26 -2.28 -43.97 -16.79
C GLU A 26 -3.30 -43.44 -17.80
N ASP A 27 -4.56 -43.87 -17.71
CA ASP A 27 -5.64 -43.35 -18.57
C ASP A 27 -5.89 -41.85 -18.33
N ALA A 28 -5.84 -41.39 -17.08
CA ALA A 28 -5.98 -39.98 -16.76
C ALA A 28 -4.80 -39.16 -17.31
N LEU A 29 -3.58 -39.66 -17.17
CA LEU A 29 -2.38 -39.02 -17.74
C LEU A 29 -2.45 -38.94 -19.28
N ASN A 30 -2.89 -39.99 -19.95
CA ASN A 30 -3.07 -39.99 -21.40
C ASN A 30 -4.11 -38.97 -21.85
N ARG A 31 -5.24 -38.85 -21.13
CA ARG A 31 -6.25 -37.82 -21.43
C ARG A 31 -5.71 -36.41 -21.24
N ILE A 32 -4.91 -36.17 -20.19
CA ILE A 32 -4.25 -34.87 -19.96
C ILE A 32 -3.30 -34.54 -21.11
N MET A 33 -2.52 -35.51 -21.60
CA MET A 33 -1.62 -35.29 -22.73
C MET A 33 -2.37 -34.96 -24.02
N MET A 34 -3.48 -35.68 -24.30
CA MET A 34 -4.32 -35.39 -25.46
C MET A 34 -4.98 -34.00 -25.37
N ASP A 35 -5.43 -33.59 -24.18
CA ASP A 35 -5.98 -32.26 -23.94
C ASP A 35 -4.91 -31.18 -24.13
N ALA A 36 -3.71 -31.39 -23.57
CA ALA A 36 -2.57 -30.49 -23.73
C ALA A 36 -2.20 -30.31 -25.21
N ASP A 37 -2.10 -31.39 -25.98
CA ASP A 37 -1.86 -31.33 -27.42
C ASP A 37 -2.95 -30.54 -28.16
N SER A 38 -4.22 -30.68 -27.74
CA SER A 38 -5.33 -29.93 -28.34
C SER A 38 -5.24 -28.42 -28.05
N VAL A 39 -4.82 -28.04 -26.84
CA VAL A 39 -4.63 -26.64 -26.44
C VAL A 39 -3.41 -26.04 -27.13
N LEU A 40 -2.33 -26.81 -27.29
CA LEU A 40 -1.12 -26.38 -27.98
C LEU A 40 -1.30 -26.27 -29.50
N ALA A 41 -2.12 -27.15 -30.09
CA ALA A 41 -2.47 -27.10 -31.50
C ALA A 41 -3.47 -25.97 -31.82
N ALA A 42 -4.24 -25.50 -30.82
CA ALA A 42 -5.11 -24.35 -30.99
C ALA A 42 -4.27 -23.08 -31.18
N PRO A 43 -4.46 -22.32 -32.29
CA PRO A 43 -3.83 -21.02 -32.42
C PRO A 43 -4.30 -20.15 -31.26
N THR A 44 -3.36 -19.73 -30.41
CA THR A 44 -3.68 -18.92 -29.24
C THR A 44 -4.28 -17.62 -29.75
N PRO A 45 -5.56 -17.31 -29.46
CA PRO A 45 -6.09 -16.01 -29.82
C PRO A 45 -5.25 -14.98 -29.07
N VAL A 46 -4.50 -14.18 -29.81
CA VAL A 46 -3.78 -13.03 -29.25
C VAL A 46 -4.87 -12.13 -28.68
N LYS A 47 -5.13 -12.23 -27.38
CA LYS A 47 -5.98 -11.27 -26.68
C LYS A 47 -5.33 -9.92 -26.92
N ARG A 48 -5.97 -9.08 -27.74
CA ARG A 48 -5.58 -7.68 -27.89
C ARG A 48 -5.64 -7.10 -26.48
N ARG A 49 -4.48 -6.86 -25.88
CA ARG A 49 -4.41 -6.18 -24.58
C ARG A 49 -5.11 -4.84 -24.80
N PRO A 50 -6.16 -4.51 -24.02
CA PRO A 50 -6.78 -3.20 -24.13
C PRO A 50 -5.68 -2.16 -23.98
N LYS A 51 -5.72 -1.09 -24.79
CA LYS A 51 -4.77 0.02 -24.66
C LYS A 51 -4.95 0.61 -23.26
N GLN A 52 -4.13 0.18 -22.31
CA GLN A 52 -4.16 0.68 -20.95
C GLN A 52 -3.74 2.15 -20.99
N GLY A 53 -4.52 3.01 -20.33
CA GLY A 53 -4.15 4.41 -20.17
C GLY A 53 -2.85 4.53 -19.36
N ILE A 54 -2.08 5.61 -19.61
CA ILE A 54 -0.79 5.86 -18.95
C ILE A 54 -0.92 5.80 -17.41
N GLY A 55 -2.04 6.30 -16.86
CA GLY A 55 -2.29 6.25 -15.42
C GLY A 55 -2.41 4.83 -14.86
N VAL A 56 -3.04 3.91 -15.59
CA VAL A 56 -3.15 2.48 -15.18
C VAL A 56 -1.78 1.82 -15.25
N MET A 57 -0.96 2.18 -16.25
CA MET A 57 0.39 1.67 -16.40
C MET A 57 1.32 2.14 -15.26
N ILE A 58 1.20 3.41 -14.86
CA ILE A 58 1.92 3.94 -13.70
C ILE A 58 1.46 3.24 -12.42
N LEU A 59 0.14 3.07 -12.24
CA LEU A 59 -0.43 2.39 -11.08
C LEU A 59 0.08 0.94 -10.98
N GLU A 60 0.04 0.19 -12.09
CA GLU A 60 0.59 -1.17 -12.15
C GLU A 60 2.10 -1.20 -11.87
N ALA A 61 2.86 -0.24 -12.38
CA ALA A 61 4.32 -0.17 -12.17
C ALA A 61 4.72 0.05 -10.70
N ILE A 62 3.91 0.76 -9.91
CA ILE A 62 4.16 1.04 -8.49
C ILE A 62 3.53 0.02 -7.53
N GLY A 63 2.86 -1.03 -8.02
CA GLY A 63 2.26 -2.09 -7.20
C GLY A 63 0.73 -2.15 -7.21
N GLY A 64 0.08 -1.38 -8.07
CA GLY A 64 -1.35 -1.39 -8.31
C GLY A 64 -2.15 -0.64 -7.26
N TRP A 65 -3.37 -1.11 -7.01
CA TRP A 65 -4.33 -0.44 -6.13
C TRP A 65 -3.89 -0.39 -4.65
N THR A 66 -3.10 -1.36 -4.20
CA THR A 66 -2.57 -1.38 -2.82
C THR A 66 -1.58 -0.24 -2.57
N ALA A 67 -0.69 0.03 -3.53
CA ALA A 67 0.23 1.16 -3.47
C ALA A 67 -0.54 2.51 -3.45
N PHE A 68 -1.61 2.62 -4.23
CA PHE A 68 -2.47 3.80 -4.23
C PHE A 68 -3.18 4.03 -2.89
N GLY A 69 -3.61 2.95 -2.21
CA GLY A 69 -4.16 3.05 -0.86
C GLY A 69 -3.16 3.63 0.16
N GLY A 70 -1.89 3.21 0.08
CA GLY A 70 -0.81 3.77 0.89
C GLY A 70 -0.56 5.24 0.58
N LEU A 71 -0.52 5.62 -0.69
CA LEU A 71 -0.38 7.00 -1.15
C LEU A 71 -1.52 7.90 -0.62
N ALA A 72 -2.77 7.44 -0.75
CA ALA A 72 -3.93 8.17 -0.26
C ALA A 72 -3.93 8.32 1.27
N THR A 73 -3.48 7.28 1.99
CA THR A 73 -3.35 7.36 3.45
C THR A 73 -2.24 8.35 3.84
N ALA A 74 -1.11 8.34 3.12
CA ALA A 74 -0.02 9.28 3.36
C ALA A 74 -0.42 10.74 3.08
N THR A 75 -1.23 11.02 2.05
CA THR A 75 -1.74 12.37 1.79
C THR A 75 -2.71 12.83 2.87
N VAL A 76 -3.61 11.97 3.34
CA VAL A 76 -4.50 12.29 4.46
C VAL A 76 -3.70 12.52 5.75
N ALA A 77 -2.72 11.68 6.03
CA ALA A 77 -1.83 11.85 7.19
C ALA A 77 -1.03 13.16 7.09
N GLY A 78 -0.51 13.51 5.91
CA GLY A 78 0.17 14.77 5.66
C GLY A 78 -0.73 15.99 5.88
N LEU A 79 -1.98 15.94 5.38
CA LEU A 79 -2.98 16.99 5.62
C LEU A 79 -3.29 17.12 7.12
N TRP A 80 -3.47 16.01 7.83
CA TRP A 80 -3.71 16.01 9.26
C TRP A 80 -2.56 16.65 10.05
N ILE A 81 -1.32 16.25 9.75
CA ILE A 81 -0.11 16.81 10.38
C ILE A 81 0.02 18.30 10.08
N GLY A 82 -0.32 18.75 8.87
CA GLY A 82 -0.27 20.17 8.51
C GLY A 82 -1.27 21.03 9.28
N ILE A 83 -2.48 20.51 9.53
CA ILE A 83 -3.53 21.22 10.29
C ILE A 83 -3.23 21.22 11.79
N SER A 84 -2.73 20.10 12.32
CA SER A 84 -2.41 19.95 13.74
C SER A 84 -0.97 19.44 13.90
N PRO A 85 0.03 20.34 13.82
CA PRO A 85 1.42 19.96 13.97
C PRO A 85 1.68 19.34 15.35
N PRO A 86 2.32 18.16 15.44
CA PRO A 86 2.69 17.58 16.73
C PRO A 86 3.81 18.39 17.39
N ALA A 87 3.85 18.45 18.73
CA ALA A 87 4.84 19.22 19.49
C ALA A 87 6.31 18.84 19.19
N ALA A 88 6.56 17.58 18.83
CA ALA A 88 7.88 17.14 18.39
C ALA A 88 8.35 17.84 17.09
N LEU A 89 7.41 18.25 16.22
CA LEU A 89 7.72 18.97 14.98
C LEU A 89 8.07 20.44 15.25
N THR A 90 7.41 21.07 16.23
CA THR A 90 7.73 22.45 16.64
C THR A 90 9.13 22.54 17.23
N ASP A 91 9.51 21.60 18.10
CA ASP A 91 10.86 21.56 18.70
C ASP A 91 11.94 21.35 17.64
N LEU A 92 11.70 20.44 16.68
CA LEU A 92 12.62 20.20 15.57
C LEU A 92 12.76 21.44 14.67
N SER A 93 11.65 22.13 14.38
CA SER A 93 11.66 23.35 13.58
C SER A 93 12.43 24.47 14.27
N ALA A 94 12.24 24.66 15.58
CA ALA A 94 12.92 25.67 16.37
C ALA A 94 14.43 25.39 16.47
N GLY A 95 14.83 24.12 16.56
CA GLY A 95 16.23 23.72 16.56
C GLY A 95 16.94 23.90 15.21
N LEU A 96 16.22 23.78 14.09
CA LEU A 96 16.80 23.86 12.74
C LEU A 96 16.75 25.27 12.14
N TRP A 97 15.64 25.99 12.36
CA TRP A 97 15.37 27.30 11.75
C TRP A 97 15.37 28.47 12.74
N GLY A 98 15.47 28.18 14.04
CA GLY A 98 15.31 29.18 15.11
C GLY A 98 13.85 29.30 15.55
N ALA A 99 13.64 29.69 16.81
CA ALA A 99 12.30 29.91 17.34
C ALA A 99 11.67 31.14 16.67
N THR A 100 10.41 31.01 16.25
CA THR A 100 9.62 32.17 15.84
C THR A 100 9.30 32.99 17.08
N ILE A 101 9.82 34.20 17.15
CA ILE A 101 9.46 35.15 18.20
C ILE A 101 8.38 36.05 17.61
N GLU A 102 7.15 35.87 18.09
CA GLU A 102 6.09 36.83 17.81
C GLU A 102 6.39 38.12 18.57
N VAL A 103 6.68 39.18 17.82
CA VAL A 103 6.81 40.53 18.36
C VAL A 103 5.44 41.18 18.26
N PRO A 104 4.70 41.37 19.37
CA PRO A 104 3.44 42.09 19.33
C PRO A 104 3.70 43.52 18.86
N LEU A 105 3.15 43.89 17.69
CA LEU A 105 3.36 45.20 17.06
C LEU A 105 2.49 46.30 17.68
N LEU A 106 1.46 45.91 18.43
CA LEU A 106 0.64 46.80 19.24
C LEU A 106 0.83 46.38 20.70
N GLU A 107 1.60 47.13 21.47
CA GLU A 107 1.60 46.98 22.92
C GLU A 107 0.20 47.33 23.43
N SER A 108 -0.43 46.38 24.12
CA SER A 108 -1.73 46.59 24.79
C SER A 108 -1.73 47.83 25.70
N ASP A 109 -0.56 48.24 26.18
CA ASP A 109 -0.36 49.42 27.04
C ASP A 109 -0.51 50.75 26.29
N MET A 110 -0.30 50.78 24.97
CA MET A 110 -0.50 51.99 24.15
C MET A 110 -1.96 52.41 24.04
N PHE A 111 -2.90 51.45 24.10
CA PHE A 111 -4.34 51.73 24.13
C PHE A 111 -4.82 52.09 25.53
N ALA A 112 -4.23 51.52 26.58
CA ALA A 112 -4.54 51.85 27.96
C ALA A 112 -4.21 53.31 28.33
N GLY A 113 -3.24 53.93 27.64
CA GLY A 113 -2.86 55.34 27.83
C GLY A 113 -3.75 56.37 27.13
N LEU A 114 -4.70 55.94 26.28
CA LEU A 114 -5.61 56.81 25.53
C LEU A 114 -7.03 56.88 26.13
N GLU A 115 -7.32 56.07 27.15
CA GLU A 115 -8.60 56.09 27.90
C GLU A 115 -8.52 56.89 29.22
N GLY A 116 -7.52 57.77 29.35
CA GLY A 116 -7.37 58.74 30.45
C GLY A 116 -7.86 60.13 30.10
#